data_AF-A0A5K1GYG7-F1
#
_entry.id   AF-A0A5K1GYG7-F1
#
_cell.length_a   1.000
_cell.length_b   1.000
_cell.length_c   1.000
_cell.angle_alpha   90.00
_cell.angle_beta   90.00
_cell.angle_gamma   90.00
#
_symmetry.space_group_name_H-M   'P 1'
#
loop_
_entity.id
_entity.type
_entity.pdbx_description
1 polymer ?
#
loop_
_entity_poly.entity_id
_entity_poly.type
_entity_poly.pdbx_seq_one_letter_code
_entity_poly.pdbx_strand_id
1 'polypeptide(L)'
;SRPQLRVPEEQFGDEDAMDEDLDESSDSDDECEYDELPPFKRLTKQQISKLSKEQRKAYFDELDYREKLFMKKQLKEERKQRKLLKKMAAS
;
A
#
# COMPACT_ATOMS: atom_id res chain seq x y z
N SER A 1 -30.30 26.90 9.05
CA SER A 1 -29.14 26.64 9.92
C SER A 1 -28.71 25.20 9.73
N ARG A 2 -27.52 24.95 9.18
CA ARG A 2 -27.04 23.59 8.87
C ARG A 2 -26.51 22.96 10.17
N PRO A 3 -26.91 21.75 10.56
CA PRO A 3 -26.40 21.13 11.79
C PRO A 3 -24.90 20.87 11.66
N GLN A 4 -24.15 21.25 12.69
CA GLN A 4 -22.71 21.00 12.80
C GLN A 4 -22.49 19.49 12.91
N LEU A 5 -21.70 18.94 12.00
CA LEU A 5 -21.26 17.55 12.01
C LEU A 5 -20.34 17.36 13.23
N ARG A 6 -20.85 16.78 14.32
CA ARG A 6 -19.99 16.35 15.43
C ARG A 6 -19.28 15.08 15.01
N VAL A 7 -17.98 15.16 14.83
CA VAL A 7 -17.10 13.98 14.78
C VAL A 7 -16.92 13.47 16.22
N PRO A 8 -16.98 12.16 16.48
CA PRO A 8 -16.64 11.61 17.79
C PRO A 8 -15.15 11.81 18.06
N GLU A 9 -14.83 12.63 19.06
CA GLU A 9 -13.47 13.03 19.49
C GLU A 9 -12.77 11.94 20.34
N GLU A 10 -13.41 10.82 20.65
CA GLU A 10 -12.93 9.89 21.69
C GLU A 10 -12.97 8.44 21.24
N GLN A 11 -11.98 8.00 20.45
CA GLN A 11 -11.64 6.58 20.36
C GLN A 11 -10.24 6.29 19.79
N PHE A 12 -9.23 7.07 20.16
CA PHE A 12 -7.83 6.63 19.98
C PHE A 12 -7.08 6.89 21.28
N GLY A 13 -7.41 6.08 22.28
CA GLY A 13 -6.60 5.94 23.49
C GLY A 13 -5.27 5.30 23.12
N ASP A 14 -4.26 6.14 22.92
CA ASP A 14 -2.93 6.10 23.55
C ASP A 14 -2.28 4.75 23.90
N GLU A 15 -2.44 3.70 23.08
CA GLU A 15 -1.75 2.41 23.28
C GLU A 15 -0.69 2.06 22.23
N ASP A 16 -0.52 2.88 21.17
CA ASP A 16 0.42 2.62 20.07
C ASP A 16 1.80 3.30 20.24
N ALA A 17 2.12 3.83 21.42
CA ALA A 17 3.43 4.46 21.69
C ALA A 17 4.60 3.46 21.75
N MET A 18 4.33 2.15 21.67
CA MET A 18 5.31 1.09 21.92
C MET A 18 5.78 0.34 20.65
N ASP A 19 5.28 0.68 19.46
CA ASP A 19 5.70 0.04 18.18
C ASP A 19 6.70 0.90 17.38
N GLU A 20 7.09 2.07 17.90
CA GLU A 20 7.84 3.08 17.14
C GLU A 20 9.33 2.72 16.92
N ASP A 21 9.89 1.72 17.62
CA ASP A 21 11.34 1.46 17.67
C ASP A 21 11.81 0.14 17.01
N LEU A 22 10.91 -0.65 16.39
CA LEU A 22 11.25 -2.02 15.96
C LEU A 22 11.48 -2.24 14.44
N ASP A 23 11.31 -1.26 13.56
CA ASP A 23 11.34 -1.54 12.10
C ASP A 23 12.15 -0.54 11.26
N GLU A 24 13.16 0.12 11.83
CA GLU A 24 14.05 1.03 11.07
C GLU A 24 15.19 0.31 10.32
N SER A 25 15.22 -1.03 10.31
CA SER A 25 16.24 -1.79 9.56
C SER A 25 15.71 -2.47 8.30
N SER A 26 14.40 -2.41 8.01
CA SER A 26 13.80 -2.98 6.81
C SER A 26 13.58 -1.94 5.69
N ASP A 27 14.47 -0.95 5.59
CA ASP A 27 14.53 -0.01 4.46
C ASP A 27 15.47 -0.51 3.33
N SER A 28 15.89 -1.78 3.39
CA SER A 28 16.83 -2.38 2.44
C SER A 28 16.13 -2.72 1.10
N ASP A 29 16.55 -2.01 0.05
CA ASP A 29 16.61 -2.37 -1.38
C ASP A 29 15.35 -2.79 -2.16
N ASP A 30 14.24 -3.13 -1.50
CA ASP A 30 13.00 -3.58 -2.16
C ASP A 30 12.21 -2.45 -2.86
N GLU A 31 12.57 -1.19 -2.66
CA GLU A 31 11.89 -0.03 -3.28
C GLU A 31 12.20 0.08 -4.79
N CYS A 32 13.38 -0.37 -5.20
CA CYS A 32 13.81 -0.29 -6.60
C CYS A 32 13.08 -1.29 -7.49
N GLU A 33 12.78 -2.49 -6.97
CA GLU A 33 12.16 -3.55 -7.77
C GLU A 33 10.80 -3.12 -8.34
N TYR A 34 10.00 -2.33 -7.61
CA TYR A 34 8.70 -1.85 -8.10
C TYR A 34 8.81 -0.72 -9.13
N ASP A 35 9.67 0.27 -8.88
CA ASP A 35 9.82 1.43 -9.77
C ASP A 35 10.53 1.05 -11.09
N GLU A 36 11.24 -0.08 -11.12
CA GLU A 36 11.83 -0.67 -12.32
C GLU A 36 10.84 -1.47 -13.17
N LEU A 37 9.63 -1.79 -12.67
CA LEU A 37 8.68 -2.59 -13.44
C LEU A 37 8.08 -1.80 -14.61
N PRO A 38 8.07 -2.39 -15.83
CA PRO A 38 7.42 -1.76 -16.95
C PRO A 38 5.91 -1.65 -16.73
N PRO A 39 5.24 -0.66 -17.37
CA PRO A 39 3.79 -0.54 -17.35
C PRO A 39 3.11 -1.85 -17.77
N PHE A 40 2.15 -2.32 -16.98
CA PHE A 40 1.44 -3.56 -17.27
C PHE A 40 0.16 -3.33 -18.03
N LYS A 41 0.05 -3.97 -19.20
CA LYS A 41 -1.19 -4.01 -19.95
C LYS A 41 -2.00 -5.25 -19.58
N ARG A 42 -3.10 -5.03 -18.84
CA ARG A 42 -4.05 -6.11 -18.53
C ARG A 42 -4.62 -6.70 -19.82
N LEU A 43 -4.70 -8.02 -19.87
CA LEU A 43 -5.31 -8.75 -20.98
C LEU A 43 -6.84 -8.72 -20.85
N THR A 44 -7.53 -8.62 -21.98
CA THR A 44 -8.98 -8.77 -22.05
C THR A 44 -9.38 -10.23 -21.90
N LYS A 45 -10.64 -10.49 -21.54
CA LYS A 45 -11.17 -11.87 -21.40
C LYS A 45 -10.97 -12.71 -22.66
N GLN A 46 -11.09 -12.10 -23.85
CA GLN A 46 -10.86 -12.76 -25.14
C GLN A 46 -9.38 -13.10 -25.41
N GLN A 47 -8.46 -12.36 -24.81
CA GLN A 47 -7.03 -12.64 -24.92
C GLN A 47 -6.64 -13.76 -23.94
N ILE A 48 -7.16 -13.72 -22.71
CA ILE A 48 -6.92 -14.75 -21.69
C ILE A 48 -7.47 -16.12 -22.12
N SER A 49 -8.57 -16.16 -22.88
CA SER A 49 -9.13 -17.42 -23.38
C SER A 49 -8.24 -18.10 -24.43
N LYS A 50 -7.40 -17.34 -25.14
CA LYS A 50 -6.46 -17.86 -26.14
C LYS A 50 -5.13 -18.35 -25.54
N LEU A 51 -4.89 -18.09 -24.26
CA LEU A 51 -3.68 -18.51 -23.55
C LEU A 51 -3.76 -19.98 -23.12
N SER A 52 -2.60 -20.64 -23.10
CA SER A 52 -2.43 -21.93 -22.43
C SER A 52 -2.65 -21.81 -20.91
N LYS A 53 -2.81 -22.94 -20.22
CA LYS A 53 -2.98 -22.96 -18.75
C LYS A 53 -1.78 -22.33 -18.03
N GLU A 54 -0.56 -22.60 -18.50
CA GLU A 54 0.68 -22.07 -17.93
C GLU A 54 0.79 -20.55 -18.15
N GLN A 55 0.53 -20.07 -19.36
CA GLN A 55 0.52 -18.63 -19.66
C GLN A 55 -0.55 -17.88 -18.87
N ARG A 56 -1.74 -18.49 -18.71
CA ARG A 56 -2.81 -17.92 -17.90
C ARG A 56 -2.41 -17.83 -16.43
N LYS A 57 -1.76 -18.87 -15.89
CA LYS A 57 -1.23 -18.85 -14.52
C LYS A 57 -0.20 -17.74 -14.36
N ALA A 58 0.81 -17.69 -15.23
CA ALA A 58 1.84 -16.66 -15.19
C ALA A 58 1.25 -15.24 -15.26
N TYR A 59 0.21 -15.02 -16.08
CA TYR A 59 -0.49 -13.73 -16.13
C TYR A 59 -1.15 -13.34 -14.80
N PHE A 60 -1.77 -14.30 -14.10
CA PHE A 60 -2.39 -14.03 -12.80
C PHE A 60 -1.36 -13.88 -11.69
N ASP A 61 -0.32 -14.72 -11.66
CA ASP A 61 0.77 -14.59 -10.68
C ASP A 61 1.41 -13.18 -10.77
N GLU A 62 1.61 -12.68 -11.99
CA GLU A 62 2.16 -11.36 -12.28
C GLU A 62 1.20 -10.22 -11.87
N LEU A 63 -0.12 -10.43 -11.97
CA LEU A 63 -1.12 -9.49 -11.46
C LEU A 63 -1.09 -9.42 -9.94
N ASP A 64 -1.09 -10.58 -9.27
CA ASP A 64 -1.07 -10.69 -7.82
C ASP A 64 0.21 -10.05 -7.25
N TYR A 65 1.35 -10.29 -7.91
CA TYR A 65 2.63 -9.69 -7.53
C TYR A 65 2.60 -8.17 -7.61
N ARG A 66 2.05 -7.59 -8.69
CA ARG A 66 1.89 -6.12 -8.79
C ARG A 66 0.93 -5.55 -7.76
N GLU A 67 -0.17 -6.23 -7.45
CA GLU A 67 -1.11 -5.80 -6.41
C GLU A 67 -0.44 -5.81 -5.04
N LYS A 68 0.30 -6.86 -4.72
CA LYS A 68 1.06 -6.97 -3.46
C LYS A 68 2.08 -5.84 -3.32
N LEU A 69 2.84 -5.53 -4.38
CA LEU A 69 3.79 -4.43 -4.36
C LEU A 69 3.12 -3.07 -4.17
N PHE A 70 2.00 -2.83 -4.87
CA PHE A 70 1.24 -1.60 -4.70
C PHE A 70 0.74 -1.43 -3.26
N MET A 71 0.20 -2.49 -2.64
CA MET A 71 -0.24 -2.43 -1.25
C MET A 71 0.92 -2.16 -0.28
N LYS A 72 2.08 -2.79 -0.51
CA LYS A 72 3.29 -2.51 0.28
C LYS A 72 3.70 -1.04 0.19
N LYS A 73 3.67 -0.45 -1.01
CA LYS A 73 3.98 0.97 -1.26
C LYS A 73 2.99 1.90 -0.54
N GLN A 74 1.69 1.64 -0.66
CA GLN A 74 0.66 2.44 0.01
C GLN A 74 0.79 2.42 1.53
N LEU A 75 0.98 1.25 2.15
CA LEU A 75 1.14 1.14 3.60
C LEU A 75 2.37 1.90 4.10
N LYS A 76 3.48 1.85 3.35
CA LYS A 76 4.69 2.61 3.70
C LYS A 76 4.48 4.11 3.55
N GLU A 77 3.81 4.55 2.48
CA GLU A 77 3.48 5.96 2.28
C GLU A 77 2.52 6.48 3.36
N GLU A 78 1.46 5.75 3.69
CA GLU A 78 0.52 6.09 4.76
C GLU A 78 1.23 6.21 6.12
N ARG A 79 2.16 5.30 6.43
CA ARG A 79 3.01 5.39 7.63
C ARG A 79 3.86 6.67 7.63
N LYS A 80 4.51 7.00 6.51
CA LYS A 80 5.30 8.24 6.37
C LYS A 80 4.44 9.49 6.55
N GLN A 81 3.25 9.53 5.92
CA GLN A 81 2.30 10.64 6.03
C GLN A 81 1.79 10.81 7.46
N ARG A 82 1.40 9.72 8.15
CA ARG A 82 0.97 9.76 9.55
C ARG A 82 2.06 10.30 10.47
N LYS A 83 3.32 9.89 10.28
CA LYS A 83 4.47 10.40 11.04
C LYS A 83 4.69 11.90 10.81
N LEU A 84 4.58 12.37 9.56
CA LEU A 84 4.72 13.79 9.24
C LEU A 84 3.63 14.63 9.91
N LEU A 85 2.37 14.18 9.83
CA LEU A 85 1.23 14.86 10.46
C LEU A 85 1.39 14.92 11.99
N LYS A 86 1.86 13.84 12.63
CA LYS A 86 2.14 13.81 14.08
C LYS A 86 3.24 14.81 14.46
N LYS A 87 4.32 14.91 13.67
CA LYS A 87 5.41 15.89 13.90
C LYS A 87 4.93 17.34 13.72
N MET A 88 4.09 17.59 12.71
CA MET A 88 3.49 18.91 12.47
C MET A 88 2.52 19.31 13.58
N ALA A 89 1.72 18.38 14.10
CA ALA A 89 0.78 18.66 15.20
C ALA A 89 1.47 18.87 16.56
N ALA A 90 2.68 18.34 16.72
CA ALA A 90 3.49 18.50 17.93
C ALA A 90 4.43 19.73 17.89
N SER A 91 4.49 20.46 16.77
CA SER A 91 5.22 21.74 16.63
C SER A 91 4.28 22.93 16.73
#